data_AF-A0A182K120-F1
#
_entry.id   AF-A0A182K120-F1
#
_cell.length_a   1.000
_cell.length_b   1.000
_cell.length_c   1.000
_cell.angle_alpha   90.00
_cell.angle_beta   90.00
_cell.angle_gamma   90.00
#
_symmetry.space_group_name_H-M   'P 1'
#
loop_
_entity.id
_entity.type
_entity.pdbx_description
1 polymer ?
#
loop_
_entity_poly.entity_id
_entity_poly.type
_entity_poly.pdbx_seq_one_letter_code
_entity_poly.pdbx_strand_id
1 'polypeptide(L)'
;MYRTLYFRYVSQGKYTDVLELLYDGSLTMLEHEQYSSGADLGLLIIQTLEKAGSSIESPEQWIKRLAELIGKIKPSVVDRETLLDKAMKWSGSLVSSPVGHPLMHKLFAQILYREGDLALARRHFALAKDGVSCGFLLIEISRSKGFPGEVDLFVAHIVLQQLALKEPATAASTFTTYCKFHTSIACTEPPFALPLLNFLHFLLQLVEQNNRVYTTFRALCDLYKPSLDRDPSYEKYLQKIGAKFFDGSRYEQRNIMFSDLLQQFFIDLEEDELEEGASMHGEVD
;
A
#
# COMPACT_ATOMS: atom_id res chain seq x y z
N MET A 1 4.32 32.86 16.48
CA MET A 1 5.79 32.93 16.61
C MET A 1 6.50 32.02 15.61
N TYR A 2 6.18 30.72 15.56
CA TYR A 2 6.80 29.75 14.61
C TYR A 2 6.78 30.23 13.15
N ARG A 3 5.64 30.68 12.62
CA ARG A 3 5.53 31.21 11.25
C ARG A 3 6.47 32.39 10.96
N THR A 4 6.66 33.29 11.91
CA THR A 4 7.58 34.43 11.77
C THR A 4 9.03 33.97 11.70
N LEU A 5 9.41 33.02 12.57
CA LEU A 5 10.75 32.43 12.56
C LEU A 5 11.00 31.62 11.29
N TYR A 6 9.97 30.91 10.81
CA TYR A 6 9.99 30.17 9.55
C TYR A 6 10.40 31.06 8.38
N PHE A 7 9.68 32.16 8.13
CA PHE A 7 10.01 33.05 7.00
C PHE A 7 11.42 33.62 7.12
N ARG A 8 11.87 33.95 8.34
CA ARG A 8 13.22 34.46 8.61
C ARG A 8 14.31 33.44 8.33
N TYR A 9 14.15 32.18 8.73
CA TYR A 9 15.17 31.15 8.51
C TYR A 9 15.19 30.68 7.06
N VAL A 10 14.02 30.56 6.43
CA VAL A 10 13.90 30.25 5.02
C VAL A 10 14.54 31.33 4.15
N SER A 11 14.40 32.62 4.49
CA SER A 11 15.08 33.70 3.75
C SER A 11 16.60 33.70 3.93
N GLN A 12 17.09 33.08 5.01
CA GLN A 12 18.53 32.93 5.31
C GLN A 12 19.11 31.61 4.75
N GLY A 13 18.31 30.76 4.10
CA GLY A 13 18.75 29.45 3.62
C GLY A 13 19.04 28.43 4.73
N LYS A 14 18.61 28.69 5.96
CA LYS A 14 18.82 27.82 7.13
C LYS A 14 17.75 26.73 7.20
N TYR A 15 17.74 25.84 6.22
CA TYR A 15 16.70 24.83 6.07
C TYR A 15 16.70 23.79 7.20
N THR A 16 17.86 23.30 7.62
CA THR A 16 17.96 22.32 8.72
C THR A 16 17.42 22.90 10.04
N ASP A 17 17.82 24.12 10.39
CA ASP A 17 17.40 24.77 11.64
C ASP A 17 15.89 25.01 11.69
N VAL A 18 15.28 25.44 10.58
CA VAL A 18 13.83 25.67 10.53
C VAL A 18 13.05 24.37 10.55
N LEU A 19 13.59 23.32 9.93
CA LEU A 19 12.97 22.01 9.92
C LEU A 19 12.89 21.40 11.33
N GLU A 20 13.98 21.43 12.10
CA GLU A 20 13.97 21.00 13.50
C GLU A 20 13.01 21.84 14.34
N LEU A 21 13.08 23.18 14.22
CA LEU A 21 12.18 24.10 14.94
C LEU A 21 10.70 23.81 14.67
N LEU A 22 10.34 23.58 13.41
CA LEU A 22 8.96 23.28 13.02
C LEU A 22 8.53 21.89 13.50
N TYR A 23 9.42 20.91 13.47
CA TYR A 23 9.13 19.56 13.94
C TYR A 23 8.84 19.54 15.44
N ASP A 24 9.72 20.13 16.25
CA ASP A 24 9.56 20.22 17.71
C ASP A 24 8.31 21.03 18.07
N GLY A 25 8.07 22.13 17.35
CA GLY A 25 6.86 22.93 17.50
C GLY A 25 5.60 22.14 17.17
N SER A 26 5.60 21.39 16.07
CA SER A 26 4.47 20.55 15.67
C SER A 26 4.19 19.48 16.72
N LEU A 27 5.23 18.76 17.20
CA LEU A 27 5.08 17.77 18.26
C LEU A 27 4.43 18.37 19.51
N THR A 28 4.96 19.51 19.97
CA THR A 28 4.45 20.20 21.16
C THR A 28 2.98 20.58 21.02
N MET A 29 2.57 21.09 19.84
CA MET A 29 1.17 21.44 19.58
C MET A 29 0.27 20.20 19.61
N LEU A 30 0.70 19.10 18.99
CA LEU A 30 -0.05 17.84 18.94
C LEU A 30 -0.19 17.19 20.32
N GLU A 31 0.84 17.28 21.17
CA GLU A 31 0.79 16.83 22.56
C GLU A 31 -0.24 17.57 23.42
N HIS A 32 -0.51 18.83 23.10
CA HIS A 32 -1.54 19.66 23.74
C HIS A 32 -2.87 19.67 22.98
N GLU A 33 -3.08 18.67 22.10
CA GLU A 33 -4.29 18.49 21.28
C GLU A 33 -4.62 19.69 20.36
N GLN A 34 -3.64 20.56 20.07
CA GLN A 34 -3.78 21.66 19.12
C GLN A 34 -3.57 21.15 17.68
N TYR A 35 -4.42 20.23 17.24
CA TYR A 35 -4.24 19.46 16.00
C TYR A 35 -4.07 20.32 14.76
N SER A 36 -4.93 21.32 14.54
CA SER A 36 -4.84 22.19 13.36
C SER A 36 -3.55 23.01 13.34
N SER A 37 -3.07 23.44 14.51
CA SER A 37 -1.79 24.17 14.60
C SER A 37 -0.60 23.24 14.34
N GLY A 38 -0.63 22.02 14.90
CA GLY A 38 0.38 21.00 14.59
C GLY A 38 0.41 20.66 13.10
N ALA A 39 -0.75 20.45 12.49
CA ALA A 39 -0.86 20.17 11.06
C ALA A 39 -0.34 21.33 10.18
N ASP A 40 -0.66 22.59 10.51
CA ASP A 40 -0.11 23.77 9.80
C ASP A 40 1.43 23.78 9.85
N LEU A 41 2.03 23.47 11.01
CA LEU A 41 3.48 23.36 11.12
C LEU A 41 4.03 22.18 10.29
N GLY A 42 3.33 21.04 10.29
CA GLY A 42 3.63 19.90 9.41
C GLY A 42 3.64 20.26 7.92
N LEU A 43 2.68 21.09 7.48
CA LEU A 43 2.64 21.60 6.10
C LEU A 43 3.83 22.52 5.79
N LEU A 44 4.25 23.36 6.74
CA LEU A 44 5.46 24.18 6.59
C LEU A 44 6.74 23.34 6.53
N ILE A 45 6.80 22.20 7.23
CA ILE A 45 7.90 21.23 7.10
C ILE A 45 7.97 20.75 5.65
N ILE A 46 6.87 20.29 5.07
CA ILE A 46 6.82 19.80 3.68
C ILE A 46 7.25 20.89 2.69
N GLN A 47 6.72 22.12 2.83
CA GLN A 47 7.12 23.25 1.98
C GLN A 47 8.62 23.56 2.08
N THR A 48 9.20 23.40 3.28
CA THR A 48 10.64 23.57 3.47
C THR A 48 11.43 22.47 2.79
N LEU A 49 10.98 21.21 2.91
CA LEU A 49 11.61 20.06 2.27
C LEU A 49 11.60 20.20 0.73
N GLU A 50 10.48 20.63 0.16
CA GLU A 50 10.36 20.92 -1.27
C GLU A 50 11.34 22.02 -1.70
N LYS A 51 11.46 23.09 -0.91
CA LYS A 51 12.35 24.22 -1.22
C LYS A 51 13.83 23.87 -1.05
N ALA A 52 14.17 23.05 -0.05
CA ALA A 52 15.53 22.62 0.21
C ALA A 52 16.00 21.59 -0.83
N GLY A 53 15.09 20.79 -1.40
CA GLY A 53 15.38 19.84 -2.46
C GLY A 53 16.54 18.91 -2.09
N SER A 54 17.57 18.86 -2.95
CA SER A 54 18.74 17.99 -2.77
C SER A 54 19.66 18.38 -1.61
N SER A 55 19.42 19.51 -0.92
CA SER A 55 20.16 19.88 0.30
C SER A 55 19.77 19.05 1.52
N ILE A 56 18.73 18.22 1.43
CA ILE A 56 18.30 17.33 2.50
C ILE A 56 19.08 16.00 2.41
N GLU A 57 19.96 15.76 3.37
CA GLU A 57 20.81 14.56 3.40
C GLU A 57 20.04 13.26 3.67
N SER A 58 18.95 13.33 4.42
CA SER A 58 18.20 12.14 4.89
C SER A 58 16.68 12.31 4.73
N PRO A 59 16.15 12.28 3.49
CA PRO A 59 14.71 12.47 3.24
C PRO A 59 13.85 11.37 3.88
N GLU A 60 14.35 10.14 4.01
CA GLU A 60 13.63 9.05 4.69
C GLU A 60 13.39 9.32 6.19
N GLN A 61 14.29 10.06 6.85
CA GLN A 61 14.08 10.50 8.24
C GLN A 61 12.87 11.42 8.33
N TRP A 62 12.71 12.31 7.34
CA TRP A 62 11.56 13.21 7.26
C TRP A 62 10.27 12.49 6.93
N ILE A 63 10.29 11.42 6.13
CA ILE A 63 9.14 10.52 5.97
C ILE A 63 8.69 9.96 7.32
N LYS A 64 9.63 9.46 8.15
CA LYS A 64 9.32 8.92 9.48
C LYS A 64 8.73 9.98 10.41
N ARG A 65 9.33 11.16 10.43
CA ARG A 65 8.86 12.31 11.23
C ARG A 65 7.46 12.77 10.81
N LEU A 66 7.20 12.91 9.52
CA LEU A 66 5.87 13.29 9.02
C LEU A 66 4.82 12.22 9.38
N ALA A 67 5.16 10.93 9.25
CA ALA A 67 4.26 9.86 9.68
C ALA A 67 3.98 9.90 11.19
N GLU A 68 4.98 10.23 12.03
CA GLU A 68 4.78 10.42 13.47
C GLU A 68 3.80 11.56 13.76
N LEU A 69 3.95 12.71 13.09
CA LEU A 69 3.02 13.84 13.24
C LEU A 69 1.60 13.45 12.82
N ILE A 70 1.45 12.79 11.66
CA ILE A 70 0.16 12.32 11.15
C ILE A 70 -0.51 11.35 12.14
N GLY A 71 0.25 10.40 12.70
CA GLY A 71 -0.26 9.43 13.65
C GLY A 71 -0.65 10.01 15.02
N LYS A 72 -0.19 11.22 15.35
CA LYS A 72 -0.61 11.96 16.56
C LYS A 72 -1.88 12.78 16.34
N ILE A 73 -2.30 13.00 15.09
CA ILE A 73 -3.55 13.70 14.78
C ILE A 73 -4.71 12.70 14.80
N LYS A 74 -5.80 13.02 15.51
CA LYS A 74 -7.00 12.17 15.58
C LYS A 74 -7.60 11.96 14.18
N PRO A 75 -8.11 10.75 13.84
CA PRO A 75 -8.72 10.47 12.53
C PRO A 75 -9.89 11.41 12.17
N SER A 76 -10.61 11.92 13.16
CA SER A 76 -11.75 12.84 12.98
C SER A 76 -11.35 14.26 12.56
N VAL A 77 -10.06 14.58 12.50
CA VAL A 77 -9.56 15.93 12.18
C VAL A 77 -9.19 15.99 10.70
N VAL A 78 -9.92 16.81 9.94
CA VAL A 78 -9.75 16.99 8.49
C VAL A 78 -8.32 17.38 8.09
N ASP A 79 -7.62 18.14 8.94
CA ASP A 79 -6.24 18.55 8.69
C ASP A 79 -5.26 17.36 8.58
N ARG A 80 -5.61 16.19 9.15
CA ARG A 80 -4.81 14.97 9.03
C ARG A 80 -4.69 14.50 7.59
N GLU A 81 -5.82 14.43 6.89
CA GLU A 81 -5.90 14.01 5.49
C GLU A 81 -5.16 15.01 4.60
N THR A 82 -5.36 16.30 4.85
CA THR A 82 -4.65 17.37 4.13
C THR A 82 -3.12 17.24 4.29
N LEU A 83 -2.64 16.98 5.50
CA LEU A 83 -1.21 16.77 5.75
C LEU A 83 -0.70 15.48 5.10
N LEU A 84 -1.47 14.39 5.19
CA LEU A 84 -1.15 13.10 4.58
C LEU A 84 -0.99 13.23 3.07
N ASP A 85 -1.93 13.86 2.37
CA ASP A 85 -1.89 14.01 0.91
C ASP A 85 -0.64 14.76 0.45
N LYS A 86 -0.31 15.85 1.15
CA LYS A 86 0.91 16.63 0.88
C LYS A 86 2.17 15.81 1.15
N ALA A 87 2.18 15.05 2.25
CA ALA A 87 3.31 14.21 2.61
C ALA A 87 3.48 13.02 1.64
N MET A 88 2.39 12.41 1.17
CA MET A 88 2.39 11.38 0.14
C MET A 88 2.97 11.92 -1.17
N LYS A 89 2.46 13.06 -1.65
CA LYS A 89 2.95 13.71 -2.88
C LYS A 89 4.43 14.06 -2.79
N TRP A 90 4.85 14.69 -1.69
CA TRP A 90 6.26 15.01 -1.46
C TRP A 90 7.13 13.76 -1.43
N SER A 91 6.73 12.73 -0.68
CA SER A 91 7.50 11.49 -0.58
C SER A 91 7.60 10.77 -1.93
N GLY A 92 6.54 10.78 -2.74
CA GLY A 92 6.52 10.21 -4.09
C GLY A 92 7.51 10.90 -5.04
N SER A 93 7.69 12.22 -4.89
CA SER A 93 8.67 12.98 -5.69
C SER A 93 10.11 12.51 -5.50
N LEU A 94 10.45 11.89 -4.36
CA LEU A 94 11.79 11.37 -4.05
C LEU A 94 12.15 10.13 -4.88
N VAL A 95 11.15 9.40 -5.35
CA VAL A 95 11.31 8.12 -6.09
C VAL A 95 10.56 8.13 -7.42
N SER A 96 10.12 9.31 -7.90
CA SER A 96 9.32 9.48 -9.11
C SER A 96 8.06 8.59 -9.14
N SER A 97 7.44 8.38 -7.97
CA SER A 97 6.21 7.63 -7.81
C SER A 97 5.02 8.58 -7.72
N PRO A 98 3.97 8.44 -8.54
CA PRO A 98 2.79 9.31 -8.45
C PRO A 98 1.92 9.02 -7.22
N VAL A 99 2.07 7.86 -6.58
CA VAL A 99 1.25 7.45 -5.44
C VAL A 99 1.88 7.74 -4.08
N GLY A 100 3.18 8.01 -4.05
CA GLY A 100 3.93 8.17 -2.81
C GLY A 100 5.09 7.18 -2.68
N HIS A 101 5.88 7.39 -1.63
CA HIS A 101 7.03 6.54 -1.31
C HIS A 101 6.58 5.25 -0.59
N PRO A 102 7.14 4.06 -0.91
CA PRO A 102 6.78 2.81 -0.23
C PRO A 102 6.90 2.88 1.31
N LEU A 103 7.96 3.51 1.84
CA LEU A 103 8.11 3.74 3.28
C LEU A 103 6.96 4.57 3.88
N MET A 104 6.46 5.58 3.16
CA MET A 104 5.36 6.41 3.66
C MET A 104 4.06 5.60 3.73
N HIS A 105 3.77 4.80 2.69
CA HIS A 105 2.67 3.84 2.71
C HIS A 105 2.81 2.83 3.86
N LYS A 106 4.01 2.27 4.08
CA LYS A 106 4.26 1.35 5.19
C LYS A 106 3.91 1.95 6.55
N LEU A 107 4.42 3.15 6.83
CA LEU A 107 4.21 3.80 8.12
C LEU A 107 2.75 4.20 8.32
N PHE A 108 2.10 4.70 7.28
CA PHE A 108 0.67 5.05 7.38
C PHE A 108 -0.21 3.80 7.52
N ALA A 109 0.09 2.70 6.82
CA ALA A 109 -0.60 1.43 7.01
C ALA A 109 -0.48 0.92 8.46
N GLN A 110 0.69 1.08 9.09
CA GLN A 110 0.88 0.72 10.51
C GLN A 110 0.07 1.61 11.46
N ILE A 111 -0.14 2.89 11.12
CA ILE A 111 -1.00 3.79 11.89
C ILE A 111 -2.46 3.30 11.79
N LEU A 112 -2.96 3.11 10.56
CA LEU A 112 -4.32 2.63 10.31
C LEU A 112 -4.61 1.27 10.95
N TYR A 113 -3.64 0.36 10.90
CA TYR A 113 -3.72 -0.93 11.56
C TYR A 113 -3.93 -0.80 13.08
N ARG A 114 -3.19 0.09 13.75
CA ARG A 114 -3.38 0.35 15.19
C ARG A 114 -4.71 1.03 15.50
N GLU A 115 -5.27 1.76 14.54
CA GLU A 115 -6.57 2.42 14.64
C GLU A 115 -7.73 1.47 14.31
N GLY A 116 -7.45 0.25 13.85
CA GLY A 116 -8.45 -0.77 13.50
C GLY A 116 -9.02 -0.64 12.08
N ASP A 117 -8.55 0.34 11.30
CA ASP A 117 -8.94 0.48 9.89
C ASP A 117 -8.12 -0.47 9.01
N LEU A 118 -8.47 -1.75 9.09
CA LEU A 118 -7.77 -2.82 8.37
C LEU A 118 -7.97 -2.73 6.85
N ALA A 119 -9.08 -2.17 6.39
CA ALA A 119 -9.38 -2.04 4.96
C ALA A 119 -8.43 -1.02 4.32
N LEU A 120 -8.33 0.19 4.89
CA LEU A 120 -7.41 1.20 4.39
C LEU A 120 -5.95 0.78 4.64
N ALA A 121 -5.65 0.10 5.76
CA ALA A 121 -4.31 -0.45 6.00
C ALA A 121 -3.89 -1.44 4.90
N ARG A 122 -4.80 -2.31 4.44
CA ARG A 122 -4.56 -3.27 3.34
C ARG A 122 -4.13 -2.54 2.06
N ARG A 123 -4.84 -1.45 1.71
CA ARG A 123 -4.54 -0.62 0.52
C ARG A 123 -3.13 -0.05 0.59
N HIS A 124 -2.74 0.54 1.72
CA HIS A 124 -1.40 1.10 1.88
C HIS A 124 -0.32 0.01 1.95
N PHE A 125 -0.54 -1.13 2.61
CA PHE A 125 0.44 -2.22 2.63
C PHE A 125 0.73 -2.81 1.23
N ALA A 126 -0.25 -2.83 0.32
CA ALA A 126 -0.04 -3.25 -1.07
C ALA A 126 0.99 -2.36 -1.80
N LEU A 127 1.07 -1.07 -1.44
CA LEU A 127 2.00 -0.09 -2.00
C LEU A 127 3.32 0.03 -1.20
N ALA A 128 3.37 -0.56 -0.01
CA ALA A 128 4.50 -0.46 0.91
C ALA A 128 5.73 -1.30 0.50
N LYS A 129 5.57 -2.23 -0.45
CA LYS A 129 6.58 -3.24 -0.83
C LYS A 129 7.08 -4.09 0.35
N ASP A 130 6.26 -4.26 1.39
CA ASP A 130 6.57 -5.04 2.59
C ASP A 130 5.67 -6.28 2.66
N GLY A 131 6.13 -7.36 2.03
CA GLY A 131 5.32 -8.57 1.91
C GLY A 131 5.11 -9.29 3.25
N VAL A 132 6.07 -9.19 4.17
CA VAL A 132 5.94 -9.81 5.51
C VAL A 132 4.82 -9.14 6.29
N SER A 133 4.85 -7.80 6.40
CA SER A 133 3.80 -7.07 7.11
C SER A 133 2.43 -7.25 6.44
N CYS A 134 2.40 -7.27 5.11
CA CYS A 134 1.18 -7.51 4.35
C CYS A 134 0.60 -8.92 4.62
N GLY A 135 1.45 -9.95 4.66
CA GLY A 135 1.03 -11.32 4.98
C GLY A 135 0.41 -11.43 6.38
N PHE A 136 1.01 -10.79 7.38
CA PHE A 136 0.43 -10.78 8.74
C PHE A 136 -0.89 -10.02 8.82
N LEU A 137 -0.99 -8.86 8.16
CA LEU A 137 -2.25 -8.12 8.08
C LEU A 137 -3.36 -9.00 7.47
N LEU A 138 -3.07 -9.69 6.37
CA LEU A 138 -4.06 -10.54 5.71
C LEU A 138 -4.52 -11.69 6.59
N ILE A 139 -3.64 -12.28 7.41
CA ILE A 139 -4.03 -13.30 8.40
C ILE A 139 -5.01 -12.72 9.41
N GLU A 140 -4.82 -11.47 9.82
CA GLU A 140 -5.74 -10.83 10.76
C GLU A 140 -7.09 -10.53 10.11
N ILE A 141 -7.09 -9.99 8.90
CA ILE A 141 -8.32 -9.71 8.15
C ILE A 141 -9.09 -11.01 7.89
N SER A 142 -8.44 -12.05 7.38
CA SER A 142 -9.10 -13.32 7.07
C SER A 142 -9.73 -13.97 8.31
N ARG A 143 -9.08 -13.84 9.48
CA ARG A 143 -9.58 -14.39 10.74
C ARG A 143 -10.68 -13.56 11.40
N SER A 144 -10.66 -12.24 11.22
CA SER A 144 -11.60 -11.32 11.86
C SER A 144 -12.85 -11.06 11.03
N LYS A 145 -12.71 -11.03 9.71
CA LYS A 145 -13.78 -10.63 8.76
C LYS A 145 -14.10 -11.68 7.69
N GLY A 146 -13.24 -12.68 7.48
CA GLY A 146 -13.39 -13.64 6.38
C GLY A 146 -14.24 -14.86 6.72
N PHE A 147 -14.87 -15.45 5.71
CA PHE A 147 -15.51 -16.76 5.85
C PHE A 147 -14.48 -17.89 5.75
N PRO A 148 -14.71 -19.05 6.40
CA PRO A 148 -13.76 -20.18 6.38
C PRO A 148 -13.39 -20.67 4.96
N GLY A 149 -14.31 -20.52 4.00
CA GLY A 149 -14.11 -20.89 2.60
C GLY A 149 -13.31 -19.88 1.77
N GLU A 150 -12.87 -18.76 2.33
CA GLU A 150 -12.24 -17.65 1.60
C GLU A 150 -10.77 -17.46 1.96
N VAL A 151 -10.22 -18.29 2.83
CA VAL A 151 -8.85 -18.18 3.36
C VAL A 151 -7.81 -18.03 2.24
N ASP A 152 -7.97 -18.73 1.12
CA ASP A 152 -7.09 -18.63 -0.04
C ASP A 152 -7.36 -17.40 -0.93
N LEU A 153 -8.58 -16.86 -0.92
CA LEU A 153 -8.96 -15.67 -1.70
C LEU A 153 -8.25 -14.41 -1.19
N PHE A 154 -8.14 -14.24 0.13
CA PHE A 154 -7.45 -13.08 0.73
C PHE A 154 -6.01 -12.92 0.24
N VAL A 155 -5.25 -14.01 0.23
CA VAL A 155 -3.85 -13.99 -0.24
C VAL A 155 -3.77 -13.97 -1.77
N ALA A 156 -4.69 -14.65 -2.47
CA ALA A 156 -4.70 -14.64 -3.93
C ALA A 156 -4.89 -13.24 -4.50
N HIS A 157 -5.88 -12.49 -3.99
CA HIS A 157 -6.16 -11.14 -4.43
C HIS A 157 -4.90 -10.25 -4.33
N ILE A 158 -4.25 -10.21 -3.15
CA ILE A 158 -3.07 -9.36 -2.94
C ILE A 158 -1.85 -9.83 -3.71
N VAL A 159 -1.60 -11.14 -3.80
CA VAL A 159 -0.45 -11.67 -4.57
C VAL A 159 -0.60 -11.32 -6.05
N LEU A 160 -1.80 -11.50 -6.61
CA LEU A 160 -2.08 -11.13 -8.01
C LEU A 160 -1.97 -9.61 -8.23
N GLN A 161 -2.45 -8.81 -7.29
CA GLN A 161 -2.31 -7.36 -7.32
C GLN A 161 -0.84 -6.92 -7.29
N GLN A 162 -0.03 -7.46 -6.37
CA GLN A 162 1.40 -7.16 -6.26
C GLN A 162 2.18 -7.60 -7.51
N LEU A 163 1.84 -8.75 -8.09
CA LEU A 163 2.38 -9.17 -9.38
C LEU A 163 1.99 -8.20 -10.49
N ALA A 164 0.73 -7.79 -10.59
CA ALA A 164 0.29 -6.80 -11.59
C ALA A 164 1.03 -5.45 -11.43
N LEU A 165 1.46 -5.08 -10.22
CA LEU A 165 2.30 -3.92 -9.93
C LEU A 165 3.79 -4.12 -10.22
N LYS A 166 4.19 -5.29 -10.74
CA LYS A 166 5.58 -5.67 -11.05
C LYS A 166 6.46 -5.82 -9.80
N GLU A 167 5.88 -6.29 -8.69
CA GLU A 167 6.58 -6.52 -7.42
C GLU A 167 6.63 -8.02 -7.04
N PRO A 168 7.35 -8.88 -7.81
CA PRO A 168 7.34 -10.32 -7.58
C PRO A 168 7.98 -10.74 -6.26
N ALA A 169 9.03 -10.04 -5.80
CA ALA A 169 9.68 -10.32 -4.52
C ALA A 169 8.74 -10.07 -3.33
N THR A 170 7.98 -8.96 -3.38
CA THR A 170 6.94 -8.66 -2.38
C THR A 170 5.83 -9.70 -2.43
N ALA A 171 5.34 -10.07 -3.62
CA ALA A 171 4.31 -11.10 -3.80
C ALA A 171 4.72 -12.46 -3.21
N ALA A 172 5.95 -12.91 -3.48
CA ALA A 172 6.49 -14.15 -2.92
C ALA A 172 6.62 -14.08 -1.39
N SER A 173 7.10 -12.95 -0.85
CA SER A 173 7.19 -12.74 0.60
C SER A 173 5.83 -12.71 1.29
N THR A 174 4.82 -12.07 0.69
CA THR A 174 3.42 -12.06 1.18
C THR A 174 2.85 -13.46 1.21
N PHE A 175 2.94 -14.18 0.09
CA PHE A 175 2.45 -15.55 -0.04
C PHE A 175 3.09 -16.48 0.99
N THR A 176 4.42 -16.43 1.11
CA THR A 176 5.18 -17.29 2.02
C THR A 176 4.81 -17.00 3.48
N THR A 177 4.72 -15.72 3.86
CA THR A 177 4.35 -15.33 5.23
C THR A 177 2.93 -15.78 5.55
N TYR A 178 1.98 -15.54 4.64
CA TYR A 178 0.60 -15.95 4.83
C TYR A 178 0.46 -17.47 5.01
N CYS A 179 0.98 -18.26 4.07
CA CYS A 179 0.90 -19.72 4.11
C CYS A 179 1.61 -20.33 5.32
N LYS A 180 2.73 -19.73 5.76
CA LYS A 180 3.50 -20.22 6.90
C LYS A 180 2.82 -19.99 8.25
N PHE A 181 2.12 -18.87 8.41
CA PHE A 181 1.60 -18.43 9.71
C PHE A 181 0.07 -18.50 9.85
N HIS A 182 -0.67 -18.73 8.76
CA HIS A 182 -2.12 -18.85 8.82
C HIS A 182 -2.56 -20.21 9.38
N THR A 183 -3.17 -20.20 10.57
CA THR A 183 -3.54 -21.44 11.31
C THR A 183 -4.48 -22.41 10.57
N SER A 184 -5.34 -21.91 9.66
CA SER A 184 -6.23 -22.76 8.85
C SER A 184 -5.56 -23.43 7.65
N ILE A 185 -4.28 -23.11 7.37
CA ILE A 185 -3.51 -23.74 6.31
C ILE A 185 -2.64 -24.82 6.96
N ALA A 186 -2.97 -26.08 6.69
CA ALA A 186 -2.34 -27.23 7.35
C ALA A 186 -0.86 -27.45 6.96
N CYS A 187 -0.47 -27.03 5.76
CA CYS A 187 0.87 -27.22 5.21
C CYS A 187 1.51 -25.86 4.93
N THR A 188 2.77 -25.68 5.33
CA THR A 188 3.51 -24.44 5.06
C THR A 188 4.17 -24.43 3.68
N GLU A 189 4.23 -25.58 3.02
CA GLU A 189 4.82 -25.80 1.70
C GLU A 189 3.83 -26.59 0.83
N PRO A 190 3.90 -26.44 -0.51
CA PRO A 190 3.06 -27.22 -1.42
C PRO A 190 3.40 -28.73 -1.38
N PRO A 191 2.46 -29.61 -1.76
CA PRO A 191 1.12 -29.28 -2.26
C PRO A 191 0.16 -28.90 -1.13
N PHE A 192 -0.53 -27.77 -1.31
CA PHE A 192 -1.61 -27.32 -0.43
C PHE A 192 -2.90 -28.08 -0.74
N ALA A 193 -3.74 -28.29 0.26
CA ALA A 193 -5.10 -28.82 0.06
C ALA A 193 -5.99 -27.85 -0.73
N LEU A 194 -5.69 -26.55 -0.69
CA LEU A 194 -6.39 -25.47 -1.38
C LEU A 194 -5.79 -25.28 -2.79
N PRO A 195 -6.51 -25.62 -3.88
CA PRO A 195 -5.95 -25.56 -5.22
C PRO A 195 -5.50 -24.16 -5.64
N LEU A 196 -6.17 -23.10 -5.18
CA LEU A 196 -5.78 -21.73 -5.50
C LEU A 196 -4.39 -21.38 -4.94
N LEU A 197 -4.02 -21.89 -3.76
CA LEU A 197 -2.67 -21.68 -3.22
C LEU A 197 -1.59 -22.38 -4.06
N ASN A 198 -1.90 -23.58 -4.60
CA ASN A 198 -1.00 -24.26 -5.54
C ASN A 198 -0.85 -23.45 -6.83
N PHE A 199 -1.94 -22.87 -7.36
CA PHE A 199 -1.88 -21.96 -8.49
C PHE A 199 -0.94 -20.79 -8.22
N LEU A 200 -1.10 -20.08 -7.10
CA LEU A 200 -0.24 -18.94 -6.75
C LEU A 200 1.22 -19.35 -6.61
N HIS A 201 1.50 -20.49 -5.99
CA HIS A 201 2.85 -21.03 -5.88
C HIS A 201 3.48 -21.24 -7.26
N PHE A 202 2.80 -21.92 -8.17
CA PHE A 202 3.32 -22.15 -9.53
C PHE A 202 3.41 -20.86 -10.35
N LEU A 203 2.48 -19.93 -10.17
CA LEU A 203 2.53 -18.63 -10.83
C LEU A 203 3.77 -17.83 -10.40
N LEU A 204 4.05 -17.78 -9.09
CA LEU A 204 5.23 -17.13 -8.54
C LEU A 204 6.52 -17.77 -9.09
N GLN A 205 6.60 -19.10 -9.14
CA GLN A 205 7.73 -19.81 -9.76
C GLN A 205 7.90 -19.47 -11.24
N LEU A 206 6.82 -19.44 -12.02
CA LEU A 206 6.87 -19.05 -13.44
C LEU A 206 7.35 -17.61 -13.63
N VAL A 207 6.94 -16.71 -12.73
CA VAL A 207 7.38 -15.30 -12.75
C VAL A 207 8.86 -15.16 -12.39
N GLU A 208 9.42 -16.02 -11.55
CA GLU A 208 10.85 -15.98 -11.19
C GLU A 208 11.78 -16.55 -12.27
N GLN A 209 11.28 -17.42 -13.15
CA GLN A 209 12.09 -18.03 -14.21
C GLN A 209 12.64 -17.00 -15.20
N ASN A 210 13.84 -17.27 -15.73
CA ASN A 210 14.48 -16.46 -16.78
C ASN A 210 13.86 -16.72 -18.17
N ASN A 211 13.45 -17.96 -18.46
CA ASN A 211 12.88 -18.38 -19.74
C ASN A 211 11.35 -18.50 -19.65
N ARG A 212 10.68 -17.38 -19.42
CA ARG A 212 9.22 -17.34 -19.25
C ARG A 212 8.52 -17.64 -20.56
N VAL A 213 7.62 -18.62 -20.57
CA VAL A 213 6.85 -19.01 -21.75
C VAL A 213 5.38 -18.71 -21.53
N TYR A 214 4.81 -17.85 -22.38
CA TYR A 214 3.40 -17.43 -22.29
C TYR A 214 2.41 -18.61 -22.36
N THR A 215 2.70 -19.63 -23.18
CA THR A 215 1.84 -20.81 -23.28
C THR A 215 1.78 -21.60 -21.97
N THR A 216 2.87 -21.66 -21.20
CA THR A 216 2.91 -22.28 -19.87
C THR A 216 2.04 -21.51 -18.86
N PHE A 217 2.15 -20.18 -18.85
CA PHE A 217 1.28 -19.33 -18.02
C PHE A 217 -0.20 -19.54 -18.36
N ARG A 218 -0.55 -19.57 -19.65
CA ARG A 218 -1.93 -19.80 -20.10
C ARG A 218 -2.43 -21.18 -19.68
N ALA A 219 -1.64 -22.22 -19.90
CA ALA A 219 -2.00 -23.58 -19.49
C ALA A 219 -2.21 -23.69 -17.97
N LEU A 220 -1.41 -22.97 -17.16
CA LEU A 220 -1.61 -22.90 -15.71
C LEU A 220 -2.95 -22.22 -15.35
N CYS A 221 -3.29 -21.11 -16.01
CA CYS A 221 -4.58 -20.44 -15.80
C CYS A 221 -5.75 -21.35 -16.19
N ASP A 222 -5.67 -22.03 -17.33
CA ASP A 222 -6.71 -22.94 -17.80
C ASP A 222 -6.91 -24.13 -16.84
N LEU A 223 -5.81 -24.70 -16.32
CA LEU A 223 -5.84 -25.81 -15.37
C LEU A 223 -6.54 -25.45 -14.04
N TYR A 224 -6.34 -24.23 -13.56
CA TYR A 224 -6.89 -23.75 -12.28
C TYR A 224 -8.14 -22.89 -12.45
N LYS A 225 -8.73 -22.84 -13.64
CA LYS A 225 -9.90 -22.01 -13.95
C LYS A 225 -11.04 -22.13 -12.93
N PRO A 226 -11.44 -23.32 -12.43
CA PRO A 226 -12.48 -23.42 -11.40
C PRO A 226 -12.15 -22.69 -10.08
N SER A 227 -10.87 -22.60 -9.72
CA SER A 227 -10.41 -21.86 -8.54
C SER A 227 -10.32 -20.36 -8.80
N LEU A 228 -9.97 -19.97 -10.03
CA LEU A 228 -9.83 -18.57 -10.44
C LEU A 228 -11.19 -17.91 -10.64
N ASP A 229 -12.18 -18.64 -11.17
CA ASP A 229 -13.53 -18.14 -11.40
C ASP A 229 -14.33 -17.92 -10.09
N ARG A 230 -13.74 -18.23 -8.92
CA ARG A 230 -14.31 -17.88 -7.59
C ARG A 230 -14.30 -16.37 -7.32
N ASP A 231 -13.39 -15.63 -7.95
CA ASP A 231 -13.32 -14.18 -7.85
C ASP A 231 -13.12 -13.59 -9.27
N PRO A 232 -14.15 -12.95 -9.85
CA PRO A 232 -14.07 -12.36 -11.19
C PRO A 232 -12.98 -11.30 -11.35
N SER A 233 -12.53 -10.65 -10.27
CA SER A 233 -11.49 -9.62 -10.32
C SER A 233 -10.13 -10.19 -10.76
N TYR A 234 -9.89 -11.50 -10.55
CA TYR A 234 -8.62 -12.15 -10.88
C TYR A 234 -8.29 -12.09 -12.36
N GLU A 235 -9.30 -12.12 -13.23
CA GLU A 235 -9.08 -12.07 -14.68
C GLU A 235 -8.33 -10.79 -15.08
N LYS A 236 -8.73 -9.64 -14.54
CA LYS A 236 -8.07 -8.34 -14.81
C LYS A 236 -6.60 -8.37 -14.40
N TYR A 237 -6.28 -8.98 -13.25
CA TYR A 237 -4.90 -9.09 -12.76
C TYR A 237 -4.08 -10.06 -13.63
N LEU A 238 -4.64 -11.23 -13.95
CA LEU A 238 -3.97 -12.25 -14.75
C LEU A 238 -3.64 -11.77 -16.16
N GLN A 239 -4.55 -11.02 -16.80
CA GLN A 239 -4.28 -10.39 -18.10
C GLN A 239 -3.06 -9.43 -18.01
N LYS A 240 -2.99 -8.61 -16.94
CA LYS A 240 -1.85 -7.69 -16.71
C LYS A 240 -0.56 -8.44 -16.43
N ILE A 241 -0.61 -9.50 -15.62
CA ILE A 241 0.55 -10.34 -15.30
C ILE A 241 1.07 -11.02 -16.58
N GLY A 242 0.17 -11.59 -17.39
CA GLY A 242 0.47 -12.15 -18.71
C GLY A 242 1.23 -11.16 -19.59
N ALA A 243 0.69 -9.95 -19.74
CA ALA A 243 1.31 -8.90 -20.54
C ALA A 243 2.67 -8.42 -19.99
N LYS A 244 2.81 -8.29 -18.66
CA LYS A 244 4.03 -7.73 -18.03
C LYS A 244 5.19 -8.72 -17.96
N PHE A 245 4.91 -9.99 -17.71
CA PHE A 245 5.96 -10.98 -17.43
C PHE A 245 6.19 -11.95 -18.59
N PHE A 246 5.21 -12.16 -19.46
CA PHE A 246 5.24 -13.26 -20.44
C PHE A 246 5.10 -12.81 -21.91
N ASP A 247 4.45 -11.66 -22.19
CA ASP A 247 4.33 -11.11 -23.55
C ASP A 247 5.22 -9.86 -23.73
N GLY A 248 6.50 -10.07 -24.02
CA GLY A 248 7.50 -9.01 -24.17
C GLY A 248 7.29 -8.08 -25.37
N SER A 249 6.31 -8.31 -26.23
CA SER A 249 6.17 -7.64 -27.54
C SER A 249 5.14 -6.52 -27.61
N ARG A 250 4.25 -6.38 -26.61
CA ARG A 250 3.14 -5.39 -26.62
C ARG A 250 3.25 -4.28 -25.58
N TYR A 251 4.27 -4.31 -24.72
CA TYR A 251 4.35 -3.43 -23.54
C TYR A 251 4.76 -1.98 -23.87
N GLU A 252 5.51 -1.73 -24.96
CA GLU A 252 6.09 -0.40 -25.22
C GLU A 252 5.10 0.67 -25.74
N GLN A 253 3.87 0.31 -26.14
CA GLN A 253 2.93 1.26 -26.76
C GLN A 253 1.85 1.84 -25.82
N ARG A 254 1.76 1.43 -24.55
CA ARG A 254 0.65 1.82 -23.65
C ARG A 254 1.06 2.60 -22.38
N ASN A 255 2.20 3.28 -22.38
CA ASN A 255 2.63 4.12 -21.24
C ASN A 255 1.72 5.35 -20.96
N ILE A 256 0.67 5.59 -21.76
CA ILE A 256 -0.30 6.68 -21.55
C ILE A 256 -1.45 6.27 -20.59
N MET A 257 -1.63 4.98 -20.30
CA MET A 257 -2.73 4.48 -19.44
C MET A 257 -2.44 4.49 -17.92
N PHE A 258 -1.32 5.06 -17.46
CA PHE A 258 -0.92 4.95 -16.05
C PHE A 258 -1.74 5.83 -15.09
N SER A 259 -2.23 6.97 -15.57
CA SER A 259 -3.09 7.89 -14.79
C SER A 259 -4.47 7.28 -14.53
N ASP A 260 -5.14 6.81 -15.58
CA ASP A 260 -6.47 6.21 -15.49
C ASP A 260 -6.46 4.90 -14.68
N LEU A 261 -5.35 4.15 -14.69
CA LEU A 261 -5.25 2.87 -13.97
C LEU A 261 -5.06 3.04 -12.46
N LEU A 262 -4.33 4.07 -12.02
CA LEU A 262 -4.26 4.39 -10.60
C LEU A 262 -5.61 4.88 -10.11
N GLN A 263 -6.28 5.72 -10.90
CA GLN A 263 -7.66 6.12 -10.62
C GLN A 263 -8.61 4.93 -10.56
N GLN A 264 -8.52 4.00 -11.51
CA GLN A 264 -9.36 2.81 -11.53
C GLN A 264 -8.96 1.77 -10.47
N PHE A 265 -7.70 1.77 -10.01
CA PHE A 265 -7.24 1.04 -8.83
C PHE A 265 -7.85 1.63 -7.55
N PHE A 266 -7.94 2.95 -7.42
CA PHE A 266 -8.65 3.58 -6.30
C PHE A 266 -10.15 3.34 -6.38
N ILE A 267 -10.75 3.35 -7.58
CA ILE A 267 -12.17 3.04 -7.78
C ILE A 267 -12.49 1.57 -7.49
N ASP A 268 -11.74 0.60 -8.03
CA ASP A 268 -11.93 -0.84 -7.72
C ASP A 268 -11.76 -1.07 -6.20
N LEU A 269 -10.84 -0.34 -5.54
CA LEU A 269 -10.69 -0.40 -4.09
C LEU A 269 -11.89 0.22 -3.35
N GLU A 270 -12.45 1.35 -3.81
CA GLU A 270 -13.64 2.02 -3.25
C GLU A 270 -14.94 1.19 -3.46
N GLU A 271 -15.05 0.46 -4.58
CA GLU A 271 -16.19 -0.43 -4.87
C GLU A 271 -16.24 -1.63 -3.90
N ASP A 272 -15.08 -2.21 -3.53
CA ASP A 272 -15.00 -3.29 -2.52
C ASP A 272 -15.56 -2.85 -1.14
N GLU A 273 -15.50 -1.56 -0.79
CA GLU A 273 -16.05 -1.03 0.48
C GLU A 273 -17.58 -0.86 0.45
N LEU A 274 -18.15 -0.56 -0.72
CA LEU A 274 -19.60 -0.39 -0.88
C LEU A 274 -20.33 -1.74 -0.83
N GLU A 275 -19.71 -2.81 -1.33
CA GLU A 275 -20.27 -4.17 -1.24
C GLU A 275 -20.15 -4.76 0.18
N GLU A 276 -19.02 -4.56 0.88
CA GLU A 276 -18.87 -4.97 2.28
C GLU A 276 -19.80 -4.19 3.25
N GLY A 277 -20.04 -2.90 2.98
CA GLY A 277 -20.93 -2.05 3.79
C GLY A 277 -22.42 -2.34 3.62
N ALA A 278 -22.86 -2.79 2.43
CA ALA A 278 -24.25 -3.13 2.16
C ALA A 278 -24.71 -4.44 2.83
N SER A 279 -23.77 -5.35 3.13
CA SER A 279 -24.02 -6.61 3.85
C SER A 279 -24.39 -6.41 5.33
N MET A 280 -23.95 -5.30 5.95
CA MET A 280 -24.11 -5.06 7.40
C MET A 280 -25.43 -4.41 7.82
N HIS A 281 -26.35 -4.14 6.88
CA HIS A 281 -27.67 -3.55 7.17
C HIS A 281 -28.86 -4.40 6.67
N GLY A 282 -28.65 -5.70 6.41
CA GLY A 282 -29.72 -6.64 6.11
C GLY A 282 -30.39 -7.20 7.38
N GLU A 283 -31.64 -6.80 7.59
CA GLU A 283 -32.68 -7.46 8.41
C GLU A 283 -32.48 -7.49 9.94
N VAL A 284 -32.98 -6.43 10.59
CA VAL A 284 -33.66 -6.58 11.88
C VAL A 284 -35.15 -6.38 11.61
N ASP A 285 -35.86 -7.50 11.43
CA ASP A 285 -37.30 -7.59 11.71
C ASP A 285 -37.49 -8.23 13.10
#